data_AF-A0A1R4LR01-F1
#
_entry.id   AF-A0A1R4LR01-F1
#
_cell.length_a   1.000
_cell.length_b   1.000
_cell.length_c   1.000
_cell.angle_alpha   90.00
_cell.angle_beta   90.00
_cell.angle_gamma   90.00
#
_symmetry.space_group_name_H-M   'P 1'
#
loop_
_entity.id
_entity.type
_entity.pdbx_description
1 polymer ?
#
loop_
_entity_poly.entity_id
_entity_poly.type
_entity_poly.pdbx_seq_one_letter_code
_entity_poly.pdbx_strand_id
1 'polypeptide(L)' 'MVVTLFWLEKLLLTLGIILIVMSMIRYGRRSQDWRGVATMFFKRIPMTIEEYRRYRFGVALVVLAVLLRIVTLTLWPTV' A
#
# COMPACT_ATOMS: atom_id res chain seq x y z
N MET A 1 17.76 -18.33 -0.22
CA MET A 1 17.01 -17.71 0.89
C MET A 1 17.04 -16.18 0.84
N VAL A 2 18.21 -15.55 0.69
CA VAL A 2 18.29 -14.08 0.68
C VAL A 2 17.69 -13.46 -0.59
N VAL A 3 18.02 -14.02 -1.77
CA VAL A 3 17.44 -13.59 -3.06
C VAL A 3 15.91 -13.74 -3.09
N THR A 4 15.37 -14.81 -2.53
CA THR A 4 13.92 -15.03 -2.45
C THR A 4 13.23 -14.01 -1.54
N LEU A 5 13.84 -13.64 -0.41
CA LEU A 5 13.32 -12.59 0.47
C LEU A 5 13.31 -11.22 -0.23
N PHE A 6 14.39 -10.91 -0.96
CA PHE A 6 14.50 -9.67 -1.74
C PHE A 6 13.38 -9.53 -2.77
N TRP A 7 13.14 -10.56 -3.57
CA TRP A 7 12.04 -10.55 -4.55
C TRP A 7 10.66 -10.51 -3.89
N LEU A 8 10.47 -11.24 -2.79
CA LEU A 8 9.22 -11.24 -2.04
C LEU A 8 8.89 -9.84 -1.50
N GLU A 9 9.86 -9.15 -0.88
CA GLU A 9 9.73 -7.77 -0.41
C GLU A 9 9.28 -6.85 -1.55
N LYS A 10 9.99 -6.89 -2.68
CA LYS A 10 9.68 -6.04 -3.85
C LYS A 10 8.28 -6.31 -4.39
N LEU A 11 7.87 -7.57 -4.47
CA LEU A 11 6.53 -7.95 -4.92
C LEU A 11 5.45 -7.48 -3.93
N LEU A 12 5.64 -7.69 -2.63
CA LEU A 12 4.73 -7.23 -1.57
C LEU A 12 4.55 -5.72 -1.59
N LEU A 13 5.65 -4.98 -1.71
CA LEU A 13 5.65 -3.53 -1.77
C LEU A 13 4.93 -3.02 -3.02
N THR A 14 5.25 -3.60 -4.18
CA THR A 14 4.63 -3.21 -5.46
C THR A 14 3.14 -3.53 -5.46
N LEU A 15 2.74 -4.72 -5.00
CA LEU A 15 1.33 -5.11 -4.89
C LEU A 15 0.55 -4.24 -3.90
N GLY A 16 1.15 -3.92 -2.76
CA GLY A 16 0.56 -3.01 -1.77
C GLY A 16 0.28 -1.64 -2.36
N ILE A 17 1.24 -1.06 -3.09
CA ILE A 17 1.08 0.23 -3.78
C ILE A 17 -0.02 0.13 -4.85
N ILE A 18 -0.02 -0.90 -5.68
CA ILE A 18 -1.04 -1.09 -6.73
C ILE A 18 -2.44 -1.17 -6.11
N LEU A 19 -2.61 -1.88 -4.99
CA LEU A 19 -3.89 -1.99 -4.30
C LEU A 19 -4.37 -0.64 -3.75
N ILE A 20 -3.46 0.15 -3.17
CA ILE A 20 -3.78 1.51 -2.71
C ILE A 20 -4.22 2.37 -3.90
N VAL A 21 -3.44 2.40 -4.98
CA VAL A 21 -3.74 3.20 -6.17
C VAL A 21 -5.06 2.75 -6.82
N MET A 22 -5.31 1.44 -6.96
CA MET A 22 -6.58 0.93 -7.47
C MET A 22 -7.76 1.36 -6.60
N SER A 23 -7.62 1.34 -5.27
CA SER A 23 -8.67 1.79 -4.36
C SER A 23 -8.96 3.29 -4.52
N MET A 24 -7.91 4.10 -4.72
CA MET A 24 -8.01 5.53 -4.96
C MET A 24 -8.65 5.84 -6.32
N ILE A 25 -8.26 5.13 -7.39
CA ILE A 25 -8.85 5.29 -8.73
C ILE A 25 -10.33 4.91 -8.71
N ARG A 26 -10.69 3.82 -8.00
CA ARG A 26 -12.09 3.39 -7.88
C ARG A 26 -12.93 4.45 -7.16
N TYR A 27 -12.40 5.01 -6.07
CA TYR A 27 -13.03 6.13 -5.36
C TYR A 27 -13.16 7.37 -6.27
N GLY A 28 -12.09 7.77 -6.95
CA GLY A 28 -12.09 8.94 -7.85
C GLY A 28 -13.04 8.79 -9.05
N ARG A 29 -13.14 7.57 -9.62
CA ARG A 29 -14.10 7.27 -10.68
C ARG A 29 -15.55 7.33 -10.18
N ARG A 30 -15.83 6.83 -8.97
CA ARG A 30 -17.18 6.83 -8.38
C ARG A 30 -17.62 8.24 -8.01
N SER A 31 -16.76 8.99 -7.32
CA SER A 31 -17.11 10.30 -6.76
C SER A 31 -16.85 11.45 -7.73
N GLN A 32 -16.14 11.24 -8.84
CA GLN A 32 -15.59 12.28 -9.75
C GLN A 32 -14.69 13.33 -9.06
N ASP A 33 -14.53 13.24 -7.73
CA ASP A 33 -13.74 14.12 -6.89
C ASP A 33 -12.27 13.68 -6.80
N TRP A 34 -11.50 14.00 -7.84
CA TRP A 34 -10.05 13.82 -7.85
C TRP A 34 -9.33 14.70 -6.81
N ARG A 35 -9.91 15.86 -6.48
CA ARG A 35 -9.45 16.68 -5.34
C ARG A 35 -9.65 15.95 -4.01
N GLY A 36 -10.72 15.18 -3.88
CA GLY A 36 -10.94 14.26 -2.76
C GLY A 36 -9.84 13.21 -2.69
N VAL A 37 -9.55 12.53 -3.81
CA VAL A 37 -8.46 11.53 -3.87
C VAL A 37 -7.13 12.09 -3.33
N ALA A 38 -6.73 13.29 -3.75
CA ALA A 38 -5.50 13.93 -3.29
C ALA A 38 -5.53 14.34 -1.81
N THR A 39 -6.69 14.77 -1.30
CA THR A 39 -6.86 15.18 0.09
C THR A 39 -7.14 14.02 1.06
N MET A 40 -7.31 12.80 0.55
CA MET A 40 -7.63 11.60 1.35
C MET A 40 -6.60 11.29 2.45
N PHE A 41 -5.34 11.67 2.23
CA PHE A 41 -4.28 11.48 3.22
C PHE A 41 -4.35 12.47 4.39
N PHE A 42 -5.02 13.61 4.21
CA PHE A 42 -5.05 14.70 5.19
C PHE A 42 -6.44 14.95 5.79
N LYS A 43 -7.50 14.66 5.03
CA LYS A 43 -8.89 14.92 5.40
C LYS A 43 -9.67 13.60 5.38
N ARG A 44 -10.56 13.40 6.36
CA ARG A 44 -11.50 12.27 6.32
C ARG A 44 -12.49 12.47 5.18
N ILE A 45 -12.60 11.45 4.34
CA ILE A 45 -13.47 11.43 3.17
C ILE A 45 -14.50 10.32 3.34
N PRO A 46 -15.75 10.52 2.92
CA PRO A 46 -16.78 9.47 2.94
C PRO A 46 -16.44 8.36 1.94
N MET A 47 -15.65 7.39 2.37
CA MET A 47 -15.42 6.13 1.66
C MET A 47 -16.51 5.12 2.01
N THR A 48 -16.85 4.26 1.06
CA THR A 48 -17.63 3.06 1.35
C THR A 48 -16.80 2.05 2.14
N ILE A 49 -17.46 1.13 2.84
CA ILE A 49 -16.81 0.08 3.66
C ILE A 49 -15.87 -0.78 2.80
N GLU A 50 -16.27 -1.10 1.56
CA GLU A 50 -15.44 -1.90 0.65
C GLU A 50 -14.19 -1.15 0.19
N GLU A 51 -14.33 0.12 -0.20
CA GLU A 51 -13.20 0.98 -0.58
C GLU A 51 -12.22 1.13 0.58
N TYR A 52 -12.75 1.37 1.78
CA TYR A 52 -11.95 1.51 2.99
C TYR A 52 -11.19 0.22 3.34
N ARG A 53 -11.85 -0.94 3.27
CA ARG A 53 -11.21 -2.24 3.55
C ARG A 53 -10.08 -2.51 2.58
N ARG A 54 -10.27 -2.23 1.28
CA ARG A 54 -9.26 -2.45 0.24
C ARG A 54 -8.07 -1.51 0.37
N TYR A 55 -8.34 -0.24 0.67
CA TYR A 55 -7.31 0.75 0.98
C TYR A 55 -6.47 0.30 2.19
N ARG A 56 -7.12 -0.07 3.30
CA ARG A 56 -6.43 -0.50 4.53
C ARG A 56 -5.63 -1.79 4.34
N PHE A 57 -6.12 -2.72 3.52
CA PHE A 57 -5.39 -3.93 3.16
C PHE A 57 -4.13 -3.62 2.33
N GLY A 58 -4.23 -2.70 1.36
CA GLY A 58 -3.06 -2.20 0.63
C GLY A 58 -2.04 -1.53 1.54
N VAL A 59 -2.50 -0.66 2.45
CA VAL A 59 -1.63 -0.02 3.47
C VAL A 59 -0.96 -1.06 4.37
N ALA A 60 -1.70 -2.07 4.84
CA ALA A 60 -1.14 -3.13 5.68
C ALA A 60 -0.05 -3.93 4.94
N LEU A 61 -0.24 -4.22 3.64
CA LEU A 61 0.77 -4.88 2.81
C LEU A 61 2.03 -4.03 2.64
N VAL A 62 1.88 -2.72 2.41
CA VAL A 62 3.03 -1.80 2.32
C VAL A 62 3.79 -1.75 3.64
N VAL A 63 3.08 -1.60 4.76
CA VAL A 63 3.69 -1.60 6.11
C VAL A 63 4.43 -2.91 6.36
N LEU A 64 3.82 -4.06 6.04
CA LEU A 64 4.46 -5.36 6.18
C LEU A 64 5.73 -5.49 5.33
N ALA A 65 5.70 -5.00 4.08
CA ALA A 65 6.87 -4.99 3.21
C ALA A 65 8.01 -4.12 3.77
N VAL A 66 7.68 -2.96 4.33
CA VAL A 66 8.66 -2.07 4.99
C VAL A 66 9.26 -2.74 6.23
N LEU A 67 8.44 -3.41 7.05
CA LEU A 67 8.93 -4.15 8.21
C LEU A 67 9.87 -5.29 7.79
N LEU A 68 9.50 -6.06 6.76
CA LEU A 68 10.37 -7.08 6.18
C LEU A 68 11.69 -6.49 5.71
N ARG A 69 11.68 -5.30 5.08
CA ARG A 69 12.90 -4.60 4.67
C ARG A 69 13.79 -4.25 5.85
N ILE A 70 13.22 -3.69 6.91
CA ILE A 70 13.98 -3.34 8.12
C ILE A 70 14.60 -4.59 8.74
N VAL A 71 13.83 -5.67 8.90
CA VAL A 71 14.32 -6.94 9.46
C VAL A 71 15.42 -7.54 8.58
N THR A 72 15.24 -7.51 7.26
CA THR A 72 16.23 -8.04 6.31
C THR A 72 17.54 -7.27 6.40
N LEU A 73 17.49 -5.94 6.39
CA LEU A 73 18.69 -5.09 6.52
C LEU A 73 19.35 -5.21 7.90
N THR A 74 18.58 -5.49 8.96
CA THR A 74 19.11 -5.66 10.32
C THR A 74 19.83 -6.99 10.47
N LEU A 75 19.26 -8.08 9.94
CA LEU A 75 19.83 -9.42 10.05
C LEU A 75 20.89 -9.71 8.98
N TRP A 76 20.77 -9.07 7.81
CA TRP A 76 21.71 -9.18 6.69
C TRP A 76 22.02 -7.78 6.13
N PRO A 77 22.93 -7.02 6.75
CA PRO A 77 23.26 -5.66 6.32
C PRO A 77 24.06 -5.59 5.01
N THR A 78 24.54 -6.74 4.50
CA THR A 78 25.39 -6.83 3.30
C THR A 78 24.61 -7.02 2.00
N VAL A 79 23.26 -7.04 2.05
CA VAL A 79 22.40 -7.09 0.86
C VAL A 79 21.85 -5.74 0.44
#